data_AF-A0AAD1MY39-F1
#
_entry.id   AF-A0AAD1MY39-F1
#
_cell.length_a   1.000
_cell.length_b   1.000
_cell.length_c   1.000
_cell.angle_alpha   90.00
_cell.angle_beta   90.00
_cell.angle_gamma   90.00
#
_symmetry.space_group_name_H-M   'P 1'
#
loop_
_entity.id
_entity.type
_entity.pdbx_description
1 polymer ?
#
loop_
_entity_poly.entity_id
_entity_poly.type
_entity_poly.pdbx_seq_one_letter_code
_entity_poly.pdbx_strand_id
1 'polypeptide(L)'
;MRTAASVPWLAEGVHEAVGVIVGWVAETDARRRTAHLADEPGKRKYAMTTLVDLAPRPALPDIADKDMASGSWAAAVVAMAMAVDAAFSDLLAHSHPPNAAALRGQPSRSDQLARLLTRTIDHAALALERRLDRDDHGDHHPTASTDADRARAELESLGVTP
;
A
#
# COMPACT_ATOMS: atom_id res chain seq x y z
N MET A 1 8.27 11.61 -13.06
CA MET A 1 6.82 11.92 -12.92
C MET A 1 6.47 11.81 -11.45
N ARG A 2 5.94 12.86 -10.82
CA ARG A 2 5.38 12.75 -9.47
C ARG A 2 4.03 12.06 -9.64
N THR A 3 3.93 10.78 -9.31
CA THR A 3 2.66 10.05 -9.27
C THR A 3 1.74 10.82 -8.31
N ALA A 4 0.63 11.35 -8.82
CA ALA A 4 -0.33 12.06 -7.98
C ALA A 4 -0.93 11.05 -6.98
N ALA A 5 -0.92 11.39 -5.70
CA ALA A 5 -1.46 10.53 -4.65
C ALA A 5 -2.89 10.11 -5.01
N SER A 6 -3.17 8.83 -5.23
CA SER A 6 -4.44 8.33 -5.80
C SER A 6 -4.81 6.97 -5.22
N VAL A 7 -6.03 6.49 -5.49
CA VAL A 7 -6.46 5.13 -5.08
C VAL A 7 -5.53 4.04 -5.64
N PRO A 8 -5.12 4.05 -6.92
CA PRO A 8 -4.08 3.14 -7.42
C PRO A 8 -2.77 3.20 -6.63
N TRP A 9 -2.33 4.40 -6.27
CA TRP A 9 -1.11 4.56 -5.48
C TRP A 9 -1.24 4.02 -4.04
N LEU A 10 -2.41 4.12 -3.43
CA LEU A 10 -2.71 3.42 -2.16
C LEU A 10 -2.65 1.90 -2.35
N ALA A 11 -3.23 1.37 -3.41
CA ALA A 11 -3.20 -0.06 -3.72
C ALA A 11 -1.77 -0.56 -3.96
N GLU A 12 -0.92 0.23 -4.64
CA GLU A 12 0.52 -0.02 -4.77
C GLU A 12 1.22 -0.08 -3.41
N GLY A 13 0.91 0.86 -2.50
CA GLY A 13 1.45 0.84 -1.14
C GLY A 13 1.07 -0.42 -0.35
N VAL A 14 -0.19 -0.86 -0.46
CA VAL A 14 -0.62 -2.13 0.16
C VAL A 14 0.07 -3.32 -0.51
N HIS A 15 0.21 -3.33 -1.83
CA HIS A 15 0.88 -4.39 -2.57
C HIS A 15 2.36 -4.52 -2.19
N GLU A 16 3.06 -3.40 -2.03
CA GLU A 16 4.44 -3.37 -1.53
C GLU A 16 4.53 -3.99 -0.13
N ALA A 17 3.66 -3.58 0.79
CA ALA A 17 3.62 -4.13 2.15
C ALA A 17 3.37 -5.64 2.16
N VAL A 18 2.38 -6.10 1.40
CA VAL A 18 2.06 -7.53 1.25
C VAL A 18 3.24 -8.29 0.64
N GLY A 19 3.93 -7.74 -0.36
CA GLY A 19 5.11 -8.36 -0.97
C GLY A 19 6.26 -8.56 0.02
N VAL A 20 6.50 -7.59 0.91
CA VAL A 20 7.50 -7.72 1.99
C VAL A 20 7.09 -8.79 3.00
N ILE A 21 5.82 -8.80 3.40
CA ILE A 21 5.29 -9.80 4.35
C ILE A 21 5.37 -11.22 3.78
N VAL A 22 5.03 -11.42 2.51
CA VAL A 22 5.22 -12.70 1.80
C VAL A 22 6.68 -13.14 1.88
N GLY A 23 7.63 -12.22 1.71
CA GLY A 23 9.05 -12.49 1.89
C GLY A 23 9.40 -13.00 3.29
N TRP A 24 8.83 -12.43 4.35
CA TRP A 24 9.05 -12.89 5.73
C TRP A 24 8.49 -14.28 5.99
N VAL A 25 7.29 -14.56 5.48
CA VAL A 25 6.64 -15.88 5.56
C VAL A 25 7.48 -16.91 4.82
N ALA A 26 7.89 -16.59 3.59
CA ALA A 26 8.73 -17.46 2.77
C ALA A 26 10.10 -17.73 3.41
N GLU A 27 10.70 -16.72 4.04
CA GLU A 27 11.96 -16.88 4.77
C GLU A 27 11.81 -17.90 5.91
N THR A 28 10.68 -17.85 6.63
CA THR A 28 10.39 -18.77 7.74
C THR A 28 10.17 -20.20 7.24
N ASP A 29 9.41 -20.38 6.17
CA ASP A 29 9.25 -21.69 5.51
C ASP A 29 10.60 -22.23 4.98
N ALA A 30 11.39 -21.38 4.32
CA ALA A 30 12.69 -21.74 3.76
C ALA A 30 13.68 -22.18 4.85
N ARG A 31 13.71 -21.49 6.00
CA ARG A 31 14.54 -21.89 7.16
C ARG A 31 14.19 -23.30 7.64
N ARG A 32 12.90 -23.62 7.72
CA ARG A 32 12.41 -24.96 8.13
C ARG A 32 12.78 -26.02 7.10
N ARG A 33 12.49 -25.77 5.82
CA ARG A 33 12.74 -26.73 4.73
C ARG A 33 14.22 -27.02 4.51
N THR A 34 15.09 -26.05 4.76
CA THR A 34 16.55 -26.19 4.57
C THR A 34 17.31 -26.57 5.85
N ALA A 35 16.61 -26.93 6.93
CA ALA A 35 17.25 -27.30 8.20
C ALA A 35 18.21 -28.50 8.06
N HIS A 36 17.92 -29.43 7.16
CA HIS A 36 18.77 -30.59 6.85
C HIS A 36 20.10 -30.22 6.15
N LEU A 37 20.25 -28.99 5.66
CA LEU A 37 21.49 -28.48 5.05
C LEU A 37 22.37 -27.72 6.05
N ALA A 38 22.18 -27.93 7.35
CA ALA A 38 22.90 -27.20 8.39
C ALA A 38 24.43 -27.28 8.25
N ASP A 39 24.94 -28.43 7.83
CA ASP A 39 26.38 -28.69 7.64
C ASP A 39 26.93 -28.15 6.30
N GLU A 40 26.05 -27.63 5.43
CA GLU A 40 26.40 -27.12 4.10
C GLU A 40 25.97 -25.65 3.95
N PRO A 41 26.61 -24.70 4.66
CA PRO A 41 26.12 -23.33 4.79
C PRO A 41 25.97 -22.59 3.45
N GLY A 42 26.84 -22.87 2.48
CA GLY A 42 26.75 -22.31 1.13
C GLY A 42 25.50 -22.80 0.38
N LYS A 43 25.25 -24.11 0.38
CA LYS A 43 24.05 -24.70 -0.26
C LYS A 43 22.78 -24.26 0.44
N ARG A 44 22.81 -24.22 1.78
CA ARG A 44 21.67 -23.76 2.58
C ARG A 44 21.30 -22.32 2.26
N LYS A 45 22.28 -21.41 2.23
CA LYS A 45 22.06 -20.00 1.89
C LYS A 45 21.45 -19.87 0.50
N TYR A 46 22.04 -20.54 -0.50
CA TYR A 46 21.52 -20.53 -1.87
C TYR A 46 20.08 -21.03 -1.94
N ALA A 47 19.80 -22.22 -1.38
CA ALA A 47 18.47 -22.81 -1.36
C ALA A 47 17.45 -21.91 -0.65
N MET A 48 17.81 -21.31 0.48
CA MET A 48 16.94 -20.36 1.18
C MET A 48 16.60 -19.15 0.32
N THR A 49 17.60 -18.51 -0.29
CA THR A 49 17.39 -17.36 -1.18
C THR A 49 16.48 -17.73 -2.35
N THR A 50 16.74 -18.86 -3.02
CA THR A 50 15.91 -19.33 -4.13
C THR A 50 14.46 -19.60 -3.72
N LEU A 51 14.24 -20.22 -2.54
CA LEU A 51 12.87 -20.45 -2.04
C LEU A 51 12.12 -19.16 -1.74
N VAL A 52 12.81 -18.15 -1.20
CA VAL A 52 12.22 -16.83 -0.92
C VAL A 52 11.91 -16.09 -2.23
N ASP A 53 12.83 -16.14 -3.19
CA ASP A 53 12.66 -15.47 -4.49
C ASP A 53 11.51 -16.08 -5.32
N LEU A 54 11.31 -17.40 -5.21
CA LEU A 54 10.23 -18.12 -5.88
C LEU A 54 8.87 -18.04 -5.16
N ALA A 55 8.80 -17.39 -4.00
CA ALA A 55 7.55 -17.29 -3.25
C ALA A 55 6.49 -16.53 -4.07
N PRO A 56 5.30 -17.11 -4.29
CA PRO A 56 4.26 -16.47 -5.09
C PRO A 56 3.78 -15.21 -4.38
N ARG A 57 3.85 -14.08 -5.08
CA ARG A 57 3.31 -12.81 -4.62
C ARG A 57 1.94 -12.58 -5.24
N PRO A 58 0.95 -12.09 -4.48
CA PRO A 58 -0.33 -11.75 -5.06
C PRO A 58 -0.16 -10.62 -6.09
N ALA A 59 -0.97 -10.68 -7.15
CA ALA A 59 -0.96 -9.64 -8.17
C ALA A 59 -1.54 -8.34 -7.62
N LEU A 60 -0.99 -7.20 -8.07
CA LEU A 60 -1.61 -5.90 -7.85
C LEU A 60 -2.98 -5.89 -8.56
N PRO A 61 -4.10 -5.57 -7.88
CA PRO A 61 -5.39 -5.48 -8.52
C PRO A 61 -5.39 -4.35 -9.56
N ASP A 62 -6.01 -4.62 -10.71
CA ASP A 62 -6.31 -3.59 -11.71
C ASP A 62 -7.56 -2.81 -11.26
N ILE A 63 -7.41 -1.50 -11.04
CA ILE A 63 -8.47 -0.62 -10.52
C ILE A 63 -8.93 0.29 -11.65
N ALA A 64 -10.13 0.04 -12.17
CA ALA A 64 -10.72 0.84 -13.23
C ALA A 64 -11.61 1.97 -12.67
N ASP A 65 -11.99 2.92 -13.54
CA ASP A 65 -12.82 4.08 -13.17
C ASP A 65 -14.16 3.68 -12.55
N LYS A 66 -14.78 2.61 -13.06
CA LYS A 66 -16.03 2.06 -12.50
C LYS A 66 -15.85 1.58 -11.05
N ASP A 67 -14.66 1.09 -10.72
CA ASP A 67 -14.35 0.57 -9.39
C ASP A 67 -14.12 1.72 -8.43
N MET A 68 -13.46 2.79 -8.90
CA MET A 68 -13.34 4.06 -8.18
C MET A 68 -14.70 4.69 -7.89
N ALA A 69 -15.58 4.76 -8.89
CA ALA A 69 -16.91 5.37 -8.75
C ALA A 69 -17.83 4.60 -7.77
N SER A 70 -17.72 3.26 -7.74
CA SER A 70 -18.54 2.41 -6.87
C SER A 70 -17.91 2.10 -5.51
N GLY A 71 -16.61 2.37 -5.34
CA GLY A 71 -15.85 1.99 -4.15
C GLY A 71 -15.47 0.51 -4.08
N SER A 72 -15.75 -0.29 -5.13
CA SER A 72 -15.46 -1.74 -5.16
C SER A 72 -13.96 -2.06 -5.09
N TRP A 73 -13.10 -1.09 -5.42
CA TRP A 73 -11.64 -1.22 -5.36
C TRP A 73 -11.14 -1.65 -3.98
N ALA A 74 -11.80 -1.22 -2.90
CA ALA A 74 -11.39 -1.55 -1.53
C ALA A 74 -11.47 -3.06 -1.26
N ALA A 75 -12.50 -3.73 -1.77
CA ALA A 75 -12.66 -5.18 -1.63
C ALA A 75 -11.56 -5.95 -2.39
N ALA A 76 -11.14 -5.46 -3.56
CA ALA A 76 -10.05 -6.07 -4.32
C ALA A 76 -8.70 -5.97 -3.59
N VAL A 77 -8.42 -4.81 -2.99
CA VAL A 77 -7.20 -4.60 -2.18
C VAL A 77 -7.19 -5.48 -0.93
N VAL A 78 -8.33 -5.62 -0.24
CA VAL A 78 -8.47 -6.53 0.90
C VAL A 78 -8.27 -7.98 0.47
N ALA A 79 -8.88 -8.41 -0.63
CA ALA A 79 -8.73 -9.78 -1.13
C ALA A 79 -7.28 -10.13 -1.47
N MET A 80 -6.51 -9.17 -2.02
CA MET A 80 -5.07 -9.31 -2.25
C MET A 80 -4.30 -9.54 -0.94
N ALA A 81 -4.59 -8.77 0.11
CA ALA A 81 -3.92 -8.90 1.40
C ALA A 81 -4.30 -10.20 2.14
N MET A 82 -5.54 -10.68 1.97
CA MET A 82 -6.01 -11.95 2.54
C MET A 82 -5.20 -13.17 2.09
N ALA A 83 -4.49 -13.09 0.95
CA ALA A 83 -3.62 -14.16 0.48
C ALA A 83 -2.48 -14.53 1.45
N VAL A 84 -2.10 -13.62 2.37
CA VAL A 84 -1.00 -13.85 3.33
C VAL A 84 -1.45 -13.85 4.79
N ASP A 85 -2.71 -13.55 5.08
CA ASP A 85 -3.22 -13.27 6.43
C ASP A 85 -2.95 -14.40 7.44
N ALA A 86 -3.37 -15.63 7.11
CA ALA A 86 -3.23 -16.76 8.02
C ALA A 86 -1.75 -17.10 8.29
N ALA A 87 -0.92 -17.15 7.26
CA ALA A 87 0.50 -17.47 7.39
C ALA A 87 1.27 -16.36 8.09
N PHE A 88 0.89 -15.10 7.89
CA PHE A 88 1.49 -13.98 8.58
C PHE A 88 1.08 -13.93 10.05
N SER A 89 -0.19 -14.21 10.36
CA SER A 89 -0.68 -14.32 11.74
C SER A 89 0.07 -15.41 12.50
N ASP A 90 0.28 -16.57 11.90
CA ASP A 90 1.08 -17.65 12.47
C ASP A 90 2.54 -17.22 12.71
N LEU A 91 3.15 -16.53 11.75
CA LEU A 91 4.50 -15.98 11.90
C LEU A 91 4.59 -15.02 13.09
N LEU A 92 3.63 -14.11 13.24
CA LEU A 92 3.60 -13.16 14.35
C LEU A 92 3.37 -13.85 15.69
N ALA A 93 2.51 -14.86 15.76
CA ALA A 93 2.26 -15.63 16.97
C ALA A 93 3.53 -16.33 17.51
N HIS A 94 4.43 -16.74 16.62
CA HIS A 94 5.70 -17.38 16.97
C HIS A 94 6.89 -16.41 17.03
N SER A 95 6.67 -15.13 16.75
CA SER A 95 7.72 -14.12 16.78
C SER A 95 8.01 -13.64 18.20
N HIS A 96 9.26 -13.27 18.46
CA HIS A 96 9.62 -12.66 19.73
C HIS A 96 8.93 -11.30 19.92
N PRO A 97 8.44 -10.99 21.13
CA PRO A 97 7.92 -9.66 21.42
C PRO A 97 9.03 -8.60 21.36
N PRO A 98 8.68 -7.31 21.23
CA PRO A 98 9.64 -6.22 21.33
C PRO A 98 10.51 -6.35 22.59
N ASN A 99 11.80 -6.00 22.47
CA ASN A 99 12.79 -6.05 23.55
C ASN A 99 13.08 -7.43 24.17
N ALA A 100 12.62 -8.53 23.56
CA ALA A 100 12.99 -9.87 24.02
C ALA A 100 14.52 -10.09 24.00
N ALA A 101 15.07 -10.70 25.04
CA ALA A 101 16.52 -10.94 25.16
C ALA A 101 17.11 -11.72 23.97
N ALA A 102 16.33 -12.64 23.40
CA ALA A 102 16.72 -13.43 22.22
C ALA A 102 17.01 -12.57 20.98
N LEU A 103 16.43 -11.35 20.89
CA LEU A 103 16.65 -10.44 19.78
C LEU A 103 18.01 -9.71 19.84
N ARG A 104 18.69 -9.69 21.00
CA ARG A 104 20.01 -9.05 21.17
C ARG A 104 20.06 -7.61 20.63
N GLY A 105 19.02 -6.82 20.89
CA GLY A 105 18.89 -5.43 20.44
C GLY A 105 18.42 -5.24 18.99
N GLN A 106 18.14 -6.33 18.26
CA GLN A 106 17.53 -6.26 16.93
C GLN A 106 16.01 -5.99 17.02
N PRO A 107 15.42 -5.31 16.02
CA PRO A 107 13.97 -5.06 16.00
C PRO A 107 13.18 -6.37 15.86
N SER A 108 12.09 -6.50 16.63
CA SER A 108 11.15 -7.61 16.50
C SER A 108 10.42 -7.58 15.15
N ARG A 109 9.71 -8.67 14.81
CA ARG A 109 8.85 -8.69 13.62
C ARG A 109 7.74 -7.64 13.70
N SER A 110 7.19 -7.39 14.90
CA SER A 110 6.21 -6.34 15.13
C SER A 110 6.79 -4.93 14.94
N ASP A 111 8.04 -4.69 15.38
CA ASP A 111 8.73 -3.40 15.13
C ASP A 111 9.00 -3.19 13.63
N GLN A 112 9.39 -4.26 12.93
CA GLN A 112 9.58 -4.23 11.47
C GLN A 112 8.25 -3.97 10.75
N LEU A 113 7.15 -4.59 11.20
CA LEU A 113 5.81 -4.36 10.66
C LEU A 113 5.39 -2.91 10.83
N ALA A 114 5.53 -2.34 12.03
CA ALA A 114 5.18 -0.94 12.26
C ALA A 114 5.94 0.01 11.31
N ARG A 115 7.25 -0.21 11.14
CA ARG A 115 8.07 0.56 10.19
C ARG A 115 7.63 0.39 8.74
N LEU A 116 7.23 -0.83 8.35
CA LEU A 116 6.73 -1.12 7.01
C LEU A 116 5.42 -0.38 6.75
N LEU A 117 4.45 -0.48 7.66
CA LEU A 117 3.14 0.18 7.54
C LEU A 117 3.29 1.70 7.41
N THR A 118 4.13 2.31 8.25
CA THR A 118 4.38 3.76 8.21
C THR A 118 4.96 4.22 6.88
N ARG A 119 5.80 3.40 6.22
CA ARG A 119 6.47 3.76 4.97
C ARG A 119 5.63 3.48 3.73
N THR A 120 4.61 2.65 3.85
CA THR A 120 3.80 2.16 2.74
C THR A 120 2.37 2.69 2.86
N ILE A 121 1.53 1.97 3.61
CA ILE A 121 0.09 2.21 3.71
C ILE A 121 -0.19 3.56 4.35
N ASP A 122 0.41 3.88 5.50
CA ASP A 122 0.11 5.12 6.22
C ASP A 122 0.52 6.33 5.39
N HIS A 123 1.69 6.24 4.74
CA HIS A 123 2.18 7.31 3.87
C HIS A 123 1.24 7.53 2.68
N ALA A 124 0.81 6.44 2.02
CA ALA A 124 -0.07 6.53 0.87
C ALA A 124 -1.47 7.03 1.25
N ALA A 125 -2.02 6.54 2.36
CA ALA A 125 -3.32 6.95 2.89
C ALA A 125 -3.33 8.44 3.26
N LEU A 126 -2.32 8.92 4.01
CA LEU A 126 -2.22 10.32 4.41
C LEU A 126 -2.09 11.27 3.20
N ALA A 127 -1.36 10.86 2.17
CA ALA A 127 -1.22 11.69 0.98
C ALA A 127 -2.46 11.64 0.08
N LEU A 128 -3.23 10.55 0.07
CA LEU A 128 -4.55 10.50 -0.56
C LEU A 128 -5.56 11.38 0.18
N GLU A 129 -5.64 11.27 1.50
CA GLU A 129 -6.48 12.11 2.38
C GLU A 129 -6.23 13.60 2.12
N ARG A 130 -4.96 14.03 2.19
CA ARG A 130 -4.59 15.43 1.90
C ARG A 130 -4.95 15.89 0.49
N ARG A 131 -5.05 14.98 -0.47
CA ARG A 131 -5.49 15.32 -1.83
C ARG A 131 -7.00 15.50 -1.85
N LEU A 132 -7.75 14.56 -1.28
CA LEU A 132 -9.20 14.65 -1.17
C LEU A 132 -9.62 15.93 -0.45
N ASP A 133 -8.98 16.25 0.69
CA ASP A 133 -9.23 17.50 1.40
C ASP A 133 -9.00 18.72 0.52
N ARG A 134 -7.93 18.72 -0.29
CA ARG A 134 -7.62 19.83 -1.20
C ARG A 134 -8.66 19.96 -2.31
N ASP A 135 -9.09 18.84 -2.89
CA ASP A 135 -10.06 18.82 -3.97
C ASP A 135 -11.44 19.29 -3.45
N ASP A 136 -11.86 18.82 -2.27
CA ASP A 136 -13.08 19.27 -1.58
C ASP A 136 -13.03 20.78 -1.27
N HIS A 137 -11.89 21.29 -0.82
CA HIS A 137 -11.71 22.73 -0.54
C HIS A 137 -11.56 23.57 -1.81
N GLY A 138 -11.08 22.97 -2.90
CA GLY A 138 -10.94 23.59 -4.22
C GLY A 138 -12.30 23.80 -4.89
N ASP A 139 -13.20 22.83 -4.77
CA ASP A 139 -14.60 22.95 -5.23
C ASP A 139 -15.41 23.97 -4.42
N HIS A 140 -14.97 24.30 -3.21
CA HIS A 140 -15.55 25.35 -2.37
C HIS A 140 -14.98 26.76 -2.61
N HIS A 141 -13.97 26.93 -3.46
CA HIS A 141 -13.82 28.22 -4.12
C HIS A 141 -14.90 28.28 -5.18
N PRO A 142 -15.92 29.16 -5.05
CA PRO A 142 -16.68 29.49 -6.23
C PRO A 142 -15.63 29.91 -7.25
N THR A 143 -15.65 29.33 -8.45
CA THR A 143 -15.35 30.13 -9.62
C THR A 143 -16.28 31.31 -9.50
N ALA A 144 -15.81 32.34 -8.80
CA ALA A 144 -16.53 33.58 -8.67
C ALA A 144 -16.70 33.97 -10.13
N SER A 145 -17.92 33.81 -10.64
CA SER A 145 -18.38 34.49 -11.84
C SER A 145 -17.80 35.87 -11.70
N THR A 146 -16.75 36.13 -12.47
CA THR A 146 -16.02 37.38 -12.32
C THR A 146 -17.04 38.46 -12.62
N ASP A 147 -16.87 39.67 -12.07
CA ASP A 147 -17.79 40.76 -12.44
C ASP A 147 -17.85 40.93 -13.97
N ALA A 148 -16.80 40.53 -14.70
CA ALA A 148 -16.77 40.43 -16.15
C ALA A 148 -17.66 39.32 -16.75
N ASP A 149 -17.78 38.15 -16.13
CA ASP A 149 -18.67 37.08 -16.60
C ASP A 149 -20.14 37.42 -16.31
N ARG A 150 -20.40 38.09 -15.18
CA ARG A 150 -21.73 38.63 -14.86
C ARG A 150 -22.13 39.74 -15.83
N ALA A 151 -21.20 40.65 -16.12
CA ALA A 151 -21.42 41.71 -17.10
C ALA A 151 -21.65 41.17 -18.52
N ARG A 152 -20.95 40.11 -18.94
CA ARG A 152 -21.22 39.47 -20.25
C ARG A 152 -22.61 38.84 -20.31
N ALA A 153 -23.03 38.12 -19.26
CA ALA A 153 -24.36 37.54 -19.20
C ALA A 153 -25.47 38.62 -19.18
N GLU A 154 -25.22 39.75 -18.52
CA GLU A 154 -26.14 40.89 -18.48
C GLU A 154 -26.24 41.58 -19.86
N LEU A 155 -25.11 41.76 -20.56
CA LEU A 155 -25.08 42.29 -21.93
C LEU A 155 -25.82 41.36 -22.92
N GLU A 156 -25.60 40.05 -22.85
CA GLU A 156 -26.33 39.07 -23.68
C GLU A 156 -27.85 39.11 -23.40
N SER A 157 -28.26 39.28 -22.13
CA SER A 157 -29.67 39.41 -21.77
C SER A 157 -30.34 40.69 -22.33
N LEU A 158 -29.53 41.72 -22.60
CA LEU A 158 -29.96 42.98 -23.22
C LEU A 158 -29.87 42.93 -24.76
N GLY A 159 -29.54 41.77 -25.35
CA GLY A 159 -29.38 41.59 -26.79
C GLY A 159 -28.10 42.22 -27.35
N VAL A 160 -27.14 42.53 -26.48
CA VAL A 160 -25.82 43.07 -26.85
C VAL A 160 -24.82 41.93 -26.80
N THR A 161 -24.56 41.31 -27.94
CA THR A 161 -23.48 40.33 -28.07
C THR A 161 -22.13 41.06 -28.07
N PRO A 162 -21.13 40.62 -27.27
CA PRO A 162 -19.76 41.12 -27.39
C PRO A 162 -19.12 40.80 -28.74
#